data_AF-A0A293M2T6-F1
#
_entry.id   AF-A0A293M2T6-F1
#
_cell.length_a   1.000
_cell.length_b   1.000
_cell.length_c   1.000
_cell.angle_alpha   90.00
_cell.angle_beta   90.00
_cell.angle_gamma   90.00
#
_symmetry.space_group_name_H-M   'P 1'
#
loop_
_entity.id
_entity.type
_entity.pdbx_description
1 polymer ?
#
loop_
_entity_poly.entity_id
_entity_poly.type
_entity_poly.pdbx_seq_one_letter_code
_entity_poly.pdbx_strand_id
1 'polypeptide(L)'
;MGCSPRCAIMSDAKQDHQFVVGRRDAVYFYQAEGRGPCFAFEEEKVLLHWFRSYLVVVGKDTKHPLTTVQGLEKTVVSVYDIQNKFVAYSAPTPGVVDVFSEWGLLFVLVQDGKLYCLQEKDTQSKLELLFKKNQYSMAISLAKSQQYDEDGLVDIFRQYGDHLSSKGDHEGAVQQYIMTIGKLEASYVIRKFLDAQRIHNLTEYLQALHRKGLATEDHTTLLLNCYTKLQDDDKLSRFVMAKDTYFEVEVAIKVCRQAGYYEQALHLAEKHDCHDLYLRIKLENCHDYLTAINYIAKLPFTQAESYMKKYGKTLLTYVPEQTTDLLKSLCSDYKPSHAPLVDQSMLQGSLPVEQHSHPEEFIHIFVNNSEKLLEFLKHMVEVQPRSSTLVYNTLLELHLQVYSHEKDEKEKKIKGQEIMDMLKNPEGKYDLDQAMVLCQMNNFKSGILHLYEKARLYQHILSYHMDNSDYEEVIKICERFG
;
A
#
# COMPACT_ATOMS: atom_id res chain seq x y z
N MET A 1 -2.99 -30.18 59.93
CA MET A 1 -2.45 -30.67 58.64
C MET A 1 -1.70 -31.95 58.93
N GLY A 2 -1.93 -33.02 58.18
CA GLY A 2 -1.24 -34.29 58.43
C GLY A 2 -1.13 -35.12 57.17
N CYS A 3 -0.06 -35.90 57.10
CA CYS A 3 0.20 -36.92 56.09
C CYS A 3 0.93 -38.08 56.76
N SER A 4 1.01 -39.21 56.06
CA SER A 4 1.88 -40.31 56.48
C SER A 4 3.35 -39.86 56.56
N PRO A 5 4.19 -40.54 57.36
CA PRO A 5 5.63 -40.30 57.36
C PRO A 5 6.17 -40.32 55.92
N ARG A 6 7.13 -39.44 55.61
CA ARG A 6 7.79 -39.32 54.28
C ARG A 6 6.88 -38.85 53.14
N CYS A 7 5.65 -38.44 53.43
CA CYS A 7 4.74 -37.81 52.47
C CYS A 7 4.70 -36.27 52.61
N ALA A 8 5.71 -35.66 53.23
CA ALA A 8 5.88 -34.21 53.29
C ALA A 8 7.32 -33.84 52.90
N ILE A 9 7.45 -32.81 52.06
CA ILE A 9 8.74 -32.31 51.57
C ILE A 9 8.66 -30.80 51.32
N MET A 10 9.80 -30.13 51.22
CA MET A 10 9.88 -28.72 50.83
C MET A 10 10.33 -28.62 49.36
N SER A 11 9.71 -27.73 48.59
CA SER A 11 10.17 -27.43 47.24
C SER A 11 11.46 -26.60 47.24
N ASP A 12 12.14 -26.58 46.11
CA ASP A 12 13.35 -25.79 45.92
C ASP A 12 13.06 -24.27 45.84
N ALA A 13 14.11 -23.45 45.94
CA ALA A 13 14.06 -21.99 45.91
C ALA A 13 13.37 -21.44 44.66
N LYS A 14 13.49 -22.14 43.52
CA LYS A 14 12.81 -21.79 42.26
C LYS A 14 11.27 -21.89 42.33
N GLN A 15 10.74 -22.46 43.40
CA GLN A 15 9.31 -22.69 43.65
C GLN A 15 8.92 -22.15 45.04
N ASP A 16 9.54 -21.05 45.46
CA ASP A 16 9.24 -20.30 46.69
C ASP A 16 9.28 -21.11 47.99
N HIS A 17 10.04 -22.20 48.05
CA HIS A 17 10.16 -23.06 49.23
C HIS A 17 8.79 -23.51 49.80
N GLN A 18 7.85 -23.79 48.90
CA GLN A 18 6.53 -24.30 49.24
C GLN A 18 6.62 -25.60 50.05
N PHE A 19 5.81 -25.69 51.10
CA PHE A 19 5.64 -26.92 51.86
C PHE A 19 4.64 -27.84 51.14
N VAL A 20 5.10 -29.01 50.73
CA VAL A 20 4.36 -29.95 49.88
C VAL A 20 3.92 -31.14 50.72
N VAL A 21 2.62 -31.43 50.74
CA VAL A 21 2.02 -32.49 51.56
C VAL A 21 1.19 -33.44 50.69
N GLY A 22 1.59 -34.70 50.64
CA GLY A 22 0.87 -35.78 49.99
C GLY A 22 -0.19 -36.38 50.89
N ARG A 23 -1.44 -36.36 50.45
CA ARG A 23 -2.55 -37.11 51.03
C ARG A 23 -3.06 -38.16 50.05
N ARG A 24 -4.02 -38.97 50.48
CA ARG A 24 -4.58 -40.07 49.66
C ARG A 24 -5.22 -39.59 48.36
N ASP A 25 -5.75 -38.38 48.35
CA ASP A 25 -6.52 -37.79 47.24
C ASP A 25 -5.69 -36.85 46.35
N ALA A 26 -4.73 -36.14 46.94
CA ALA A 26 -4.00 -35.09 46.25
C ALA A 26 -2.65 -34.77 46.91
N VAL A 27 -1.81 -34.05 46.18
CA VAL A 27 -0.66 -33.33 46.74
C VAL A 27 -1.02 -31.86 46.86
N TYR A 28 -0.83 -31.33 48.06
CA TYR A 28 -1.18 -29.98 48.44
C TYR A 28 0.08 -29.13 48.64
N PHE A 29 0.08 -27.91 48.09
CA PHE A 29 1.17 -26.96 48.22
C PHE A 29 0.74 -25.87 49.21
N TYR A 30 1.64 -25.50 50.12
CA TYR A 30 1.40 -24.47 51.13
C TYR A 30 2.51 -23.43 51.09
N GLN A 31 2.14 -22.17 51.23
CA GLN A 31 3.02 -21.02 51.40
C GLN A 31 2.78 -20.40 52.78
N ALA A 32 3.64 -19.46 53.19
CA ALA A 32 3.47 -18.72 54.44
C ALA A 32 2.12 -18.00 54.53
N GLU A 33 1.59 -17.56 53.38
CA GLU A 33 0.34 -16.79 53.27
C GLU A 33 -0.92 -17.68 53.23
N GLY A 34 -0.77 -18.99 53.03
CA GLY A 34 -1.90 -19.91 53.00
C GLY A 34 -1.72 -21.10 52.06
N ARG A 35 -2.85 -21.69 51.68
CA ARG A 35 -2.87 -22.87 50.81
C ARG A 35 -2.74 -22.44 49.34
N GLY A 36 -1.71 -22.98 48.69
CA GLY A 36 -1.46 -22.84 47.25
C GLY A 36 -2.19 -23.90 46.42
N PRO A 37 -1.70 -24.20 45.20
CA PRO A 37 -2.34 -25.15 44.29
C PRO A 37 -2.38 -26.57 44.88
N CYS A 38 -3.28 -27.41 44.36
CA CYS A 38 -3.28 -28.83 44.64
C CYS A 38 -3.49 -29.65 43.37
N PHE A 39 -2.83 -30.79 43.31
CA PHE A 39 -2.88 -31.70 42.17
C PHE A 39 -3.45 -33.04 42.64
N ALA A 40 -4.52 -33.48 41.97
CA ALA A 40 -5.16 -34.75 42.29
C ALA A 40 -4.27 -35.92 41.84
N PHE A 41 -4.16 -36.93 42.70
CA PHE A 41 -3.44 -38.17 42.41
C PHE A 41 -4.20 -39.31 43.06
N GLU A 42 -4.51 -40.34 42.28
CA GLU A 42 -5.32 -41.48 42.74
C GLU A 42 -4.51 -42.52 43.52
N GLU A 43 -3.19 -42.47 43.44
CA GLU A 43 -2.30 -43.44 44.06
C GLU A 43 -2.12 -43.17 45.56
N GLU A 44 -2.11 -44.23 46.37
CA GLU A 44 -1.77 -44.12 47.78
C GLU A 44 -0.28 -43.84 47.93
N LYS A 45 0.03 -42.61 48.37
CA LYS A 45 1.39 -42.08 48.48
C LYS A 45 2.12 -42.72 49.64
N VAL A 46 3.28 -43.27 49.35
CA VAL A 46 4.22 -43.86 50.32
C VAL A 46 5.35 -42.90 50.63
N LEU A 47 5.87 -42.23 49.60
CA LEU A 47 7.00 -41.31 49.72
C LEU A 47 6.87 -40.18 48.71
N LEU A 48 7.21 -38.97 49.14
CA LEU A 48 7.42 -37.81 48.27
C LEU A 48 8.89 -37.39 48.33
N HIS A 49 9.45 -37.06 47.17
CA HIS A 49 10.76 -36.43 47.07
C HIS A 49 10.70 -35.25 46.11
N TRP A 50 11.48 -34.21 46.39
CA TRP A 50 11.59 -33.05 45.52
C TRP A 50 12.97 -33.04 44.87
N PHE A 51 13.01 -32.96 43.53
CA PHE A 51 14.26 -32.94 42.78
C PHE A 51 14.20 -31.87 41.69
N ARG A 52 14.93 -30.77 41.88
CA ARG A 52 14.95 -29.62 40.97
C ARG A 52 13.55 -29.00 40.80
N SER A 53 12.92 -29.18 39.64
CA SER A 53 11.53 -28.77 39.34
C SER A 53 10.54 -29.94 39.34
N TYR A 54 11.02 -31.15 39.65
CA TYR A 54 10.23 -32.38 39.61
C TYR A 54 9.75 -32.78 41.00
N LEU A 55 8.48 -33.19 41.06
CA LEU A 55 7.94 -33.91 42.20
C LEU A 55 8.00 -35.41 41.91
N VAL A 56 8.73 -36.14 42.74
CA VAL A 56 8.77 -37.60 42.70
C VAL A 56 7.74 -38.13 43.69
N VAL A 57 6.85 -38.97 43.20
CA VAL A 57 5.83 -39.67 44.00
C VAL A 57 6.12 -41.16 43.92
N VAL A 58 6.22 -41.80 45.08
CA VAL A 58 6.17 -43.25 45.19
C VAL A 58 4.77 -43.63 45.66
N GLY A 59 4.00 -44.24 44.77
CA GLY A 59 2.63 -44.69 45.04
C GLY A 59 2.55 -46.21 45.17
N LYS A 60 1.56 -46.72 45.93
CA LYS A 60 1.16 -48.12 45.84
C LYS A 60 0.35 -48.34 44.56
N ASP A 61 0.65 -49.42 43.84
CA ASP A 61 -0.10 -49.78 42.63
C ASP A 61 -1.51 -50.27 43.01
N THR A 62 -2.50 -49.38 42.88
CA THR A 62 -3.91 -49.66 43.20
C THR A 62 -4.64 -50.41 42.09
N LYS A 63 -4.05 -50.54 40.89
CA LYS A 63 -4.70 -51.18 39.73
C LYS A 63 -4.71 -52.72 39.83
N HIS A 64 -3.82 -53.31 40.63
CA HIS A 64 -3.75 -54.76 40.88
C HIS A 64 -3.47 -55.09 42.36
N PRO A 65 -4.48 -55.05 43.25
CA PRO A 65 -4.30 -55.09 44.70
C PRO A 65 -3.82 -56.43 45.31
N LEU A 66 -3.74 -57.52 44.54
CA LEU A 66 -3.64 -58.89 45.09
C LEU A 66 -2.37 -59.67 44.74
N THR A 67 -1.28 -59.04 44.29
CA THR A 67 -0.04 -59.80 43.99
C THR A 67 1.21 -59.08 44.47
N THR A 68 1.72 -59.48 45.63
CA THR A 68 3.14 -59.29 45.99
C THR A 68 4.00 -59.99 44.95
N VAL A 69 4.91 -59.27 44.29
CA VAL A 69 5.97 -59.92 43.50
C VAL A 69 7.07 -60.26 44.50
N GLN A 70 7.32 -61.54 44.74
CA GLN A 70 8.41 -61.99 45.63
C GLN A 70 8.37 -61.41 47.06
N GLY A 71 7.18 -61.16 47.61
CA GLY A 71 7.00 -60.61 48.97
C GLY A 71 7.22 -59.10 49.11
N LEU A 72 7.52 -58.39 48.01
CA LEU A 72 7.74 -56.94 47.99
C LEU A 72 6.42 -56.19 47.70
N GLU A 73 6.22 -55.04 48.35
CA GLU A 73 5.11 -54.13 48.03
C GLU A 73 5.24 -53.64 46.57
N LYS A 74 4.18 -53.77 45.77
CA LYS A 74 4.15 -53.20 44.41
C LYS A 74 4.03 -51.68 44.49
N THR A 75 5.17 -51.02 44.39
CA THR A 75 5.27 -49.56 44.30
C THR A 75 5.55 -49.11 42.86
N VAL A 76 5.07 -47.92 42.51
CA VAL A 76 5.36 -47.23 41.24
C VAL A 76 6.11 -45.95 41.59
N VAL A 77 7.20 -45.69 40.87
CA VAL A 77 7.93 -44.42 40.98
C VAL A 77 7.51 -43.55 39.79
N SER A 78 6.92 -42.40 40.09
CA SER A 78 6.46 -41.44 39.10
C SER A 78 7.12 -40.08 39.35
N VAL A 79 7.73 -39.52 38.30
CA VAL A 79 8.39 -38.21 38.31
C VAL A 79 7.51 -37.25 37.51
N TYR A 80 7.00 -36.23 38.18
CA TYR A 80 6.08 -35.24 37.61
C TYR A 80 6.76 -33.90 37.42
N ASP A 81 6.62 -33.33 36.23
CA ASP A 81 6.86 -31.91 35.99
C ASP A 81 5.56 -31.17 36.27
N ILE A 82 5.50 -30.50 37.42
CA ILE A 82 4.28 -29.80 37.86
C ILE A 82 4.06 -28.52 37.04
N GLN A 83 5.15 -27.85 36.62
CA GLN A 83 5.07 -26.61 35.84
C GLN A 83 4.48 -26.88 34.46
N ASN A 84 5.03 -27.88 33.76
CA ASN A 84 4.61 -28.26 32.41
C ASN A 84 3.46 -29.29 32.41
N LYS A 85 2.97 -29.70 33.58
CA LYS A 85 1.85 -30.63 33.80
C LYS A 85 1.98 -31.97 33.07
N PHE A 86 3.15 -32.58 33.08
CA PHE A 86 3.37 -33.89 32.45
C PHE A 86 4.13 -34.88 33.32
N VAL A 87 3.99 -36.16 32.99
CA VAL A 87 4.71 -37.26 33.65
C VAL A 87 6.02 -37.50 32.91
N ALA A 88 7.14 -37.12 33.53
CA ALA A 88 8.47 -37.25 32.95
C ALA A 88 8.96 -38.70 32.95
N TYR A 89 8.62 -39.45 33.99
CA TYR A 89 8.95 -40.87 34.14
C TYR A 89 7.89 -41.56 34.99
N SER A 90 7.54 -42.80 34.66
CA SER A 90 6.70 -43.64 35.50
C SER A 90 7.04 -45.09 35.24
N ALA A 91 7.45 -45.83 36.27
CA ALA A 91 7.75 -47.26 36.14
C ALA A 91 7.40 -48.03 37.42
N PRO A 92 6.88 -49.27 37.29
CA PRO A 92 6.79 -50.18 38.42
C PRO A 92 8.18 -50.43 38.99
N THR A 93 8.36 -50.11 40.27
CA THR A 93 9.59 -50.35 41.01
C THR A 93 9.17 -50.91 42.37
N PRO A 94 8.99 -52.23 42.51
CA PRO A 94 8.54 -52.83 43.76
C PRO A 94 9.55 -52.64 44.89
N GLY A 95 9.07 -52.49 46.13
CA GLY A 95 9.93 -52.48 47.33
C GLY A 95 10.81 -51.25 47.49
N VAL A 96 10.35 -50.06 47.06
CA VAL A 96 11.12 -48.81 47.25
C VAL A 96 11.32 -48.53 48.74
N VAL A 97 12.59 -48.43 49.15
CA VAL A 97 13.02 -48.10 50.51
C VAL A 97 13.20 -46.60 50.67
N ASP A 98 13.83 -45.94 49.70
CA ASP A 98 14.07 -44.49 49.73
C ASP A 98 14.29 -43.91 48.33
N VAL A 99 14.05 -42.61 48.21
CA VAL A 99 14.40 -41.81 47.04
C VAL A 99 15.22 -40.62 47.51
N PHE A 100 16.41 -40.46 46.97
CA PHE A 100 17.31 -39.36 47.32
C PHE A 100 18.01 -38.82 46.09
N SER A 101 18.56 -37.63 46.19
CA SER A 101 19.25 -36.97 45.08
C SER A 101 20.61 -36.47 45.51
N GLU A 102 21.65 -36.90 44.80
CA GLU A 102 23.04 -36.53 45.06
C GLU A 102 23.80 -36.39 43.72
N TRP A 103 24.80 -35.52 43.66
CA TRP A 103 25.58 -35.22 42.44
C TRP A 103 24.72 -34.79 41.24
N GLY A 104 23.57 -34.19 41.50
CA GLY A 104 22.62 -33.78 40.47
C GLY A 104 21.91 -34.94 39.77
N LEU A 105 21.92 -36.14 40.35
CA LEU A 105 21.20 -37.32 39.88
C LEU A 105 20.13 -37.73 40.90
N LEU A 106 19.14 -38.49 40.45
CA LEU A 106 18.07 -39.02 41.28
C LEU A 106 18.27 -40.53 41.46
N PHE A 107 18.29 -41.00 42.70
CA PHE A 107 18.51 -42.41 43.03
C PHE A 107 17.28 -43.00 43.72
N VAL A 108 16.96 -44.24 43.36
CA VAL A 108 15.88 -45.03 43.99
C VAL A 108 16.48 -46.29 44.59
N LEU A 109 16.42 -46.41 45.91
CA LEU A 109 16.90 -47.58 46.65
C LEU A 109 15.75 -48.56 46.86
N VAL A 110 15.99 -49.85 46.56
CA VAL A 110 15.00 -50.92 46.66
C VAL A 110 15.43 -51.96 47.70
N GLN A 111 14.47 -52.67 48.30
CA GLN A 111 14.69 -53.65 49.38
C GLN A 111 15.61 -54.82 48.97
N ASP A 112 15.73 -55.10 47.67
CA ASP A 112 16.64 -56.13 47.14
C ASP A 112 18.10 -55.66 47.04
N GLY A 113 18.41 -54.46 47.55
CA GLY A 113 19.75 -53.88 47.56
C GLY A 113 20.15 -53.23 46.24
N LYS A 114 19.26 -53.18 45.23
CA LYS A 114 19.53 -52.45 43.99
C LYS A 114 19.32 -50.96 44.15
N LEU A 115 20.19 -50.20 43.48
CA LEU A 115 20.11 -48.76 43.37
C LEU A 115 19.88 -48.38 41.91
N TYR A 116 18.72 -47.79 41.61
CA TYR A 116 18.42 -47.28 40.27
C TYR A 116 18.85 -45.82 40.18
N CYS A 117 19.59 -45.47 39.12
CA CYS A 117 19.97 -44.09 38.80
C CYS A 117 19.07 -43.56 37.68
N LEU A 118 18.33 -42.50 37.98
CA LEU A 118 17.51 -41.75 37.04
C LEU A 118 18.28 -40.49 36.62
N GLN A 119 18.74 -40.51 35.37
CA GLN A 119 19.43 -39.37 34.75
C GLN A 119 18.47 -38.60 33.85
N GLU A 120 18.38 -37.30 34.07
CA GLU A 120 17.62 -36.39 33.24
C GLU A 120 18.28 -36.26 31.86
N LYS A 121 17.50 -36.45 30.79
CA LYS A 121 17.97 -36.20 29.42
C LYS A 121 18.18 -34.71 29.19
N ASP A 122 19.09 -34.36 28.29
CA ASP A 122 19.26 -33.00 27.82
C ASP A 122 18.01 -32.49 27.09
N THR A 123 17.89 -31.17 26.98
CA THR A 123 16.73 -30.48 26.38
C THR A 123 16.49 -30.88 24.93
N GLN A 124 17.54 -31.03 24.13
CA GLN A 124 17.43 -31.40 22.73
C GLN A 124 16.85 -32.81 22.57
N SER A 125 17.39 -33.79 23.30
CA SER A 125 16.85 -35.15 23.36
C SER A 125 15.39 -35.20 23.82
N LYS A 126 14.99 -34.34 24.77
CA LYS A 126 13.59 -34.22 25.19
C LYS A 126 12.71 -33.70 24.07
N LEU A 127 13.11 -32.62 23.39
CA LEU A 127 12.36 -32.04 22.28
C LEU A 127 12.20 -33.04 21.13
N GLU A 128 13.26 -33.78 20.76
CA GLU A 128 13.18 -34.84 19.74
C GLU A 128 12.15 -35.93 20.08
N LEU A 129 12.07 -36.34 21.35
CA LEU A 129 11.06 -37.29 21.81
C LEU A 129 9.64 -36.72 21.71
N LEU A 130 9.47 -35.42 21.98
CA LEU A 130 8.18 -34.74 21.87
C LEU A 130 7.75 -34.60 20.41
N PHE A 131 8.67 -34.27 19.50
CA PHE A 131 8.39 -34.22 18.06
C PHE A 131 7.99 -35.60 17.55
N LYS A 132 8.71 -36.67 17.92
CA LYS A 132 8.34 -38.06 17.55
C LYS A 132 6.95 -38.47 18.07
N LYS A 133 6.51 -37.91 19.20
CA LYS A 133 5.18 -38.14 19.78
C LYS A 133 4.12 -37.14 19.31
N ASN A 134 4.47 -36.19 18.43
CA ASN A 134 3.62 -35.10 17.96
C ASN A 134 3.07 -34.20 19.09
N GLN A 135 3.79 -34.08 20.22
CA GLN A 135 3.40 -33.30 21.39
C GLN A 135 4.03 -31.88 21.33
N TYR A 136 3.66 -31.13 20.30
CA TYR A 136 4.28 -29.82 20.00
C TYR A 136 3.94 -28.72 21.02
N SER A 137 2.71 -28.70 21.56
CA SER A 137 2.33 -27.76 22.62
C SER A 137 3.20 -27.90 23.87
N MET A 138 3.52 -29.15 24.24
CA MET A 138 4.43 -29.46 25.34
C MET A 138 5.88 -29.11 24.99
N ALA A 139 6.30 -29.30 23.74
CA ALA A 139 7.62 -28.89 23.27
C ALA A 139 7.81 -27.36 23.38
N ILE A 140 6.79 -26.57 23.01
CA ILE A 140 6.81 -25.11 23.16
C ILE A 140 6.88 -24.70 24.63
N SER A 141 6.07 -25.32 25.50
CA SER A 141 6.10 -25.05 26.95
C SER A 141 7.48 -25.37 27.54
N LEU A 142 8.04 -26.52 27.18
CA LEU A 142 9.36 -26.95 27.62
C LEU A 142 10.44 -25.97 27.17
N ALA A 143 10.46 -25.60 25.89
CA ALA A 143 11.42 -24.65 25.32
C ALA A 143 11.36 -23.28 26.01
N LYS A 144 10.14 -22.74 26.22
CA LYS A 144 9.95 -21.47 26.94
C LYS A 144 10.41 -21.55 28.40
N SER A 145 10.07 -22.65 29.10
CA SER A 145 10.44 -22.84 30.51
C SER A 145 11.94 -22.94 30.74
N GLN A 146 12.69 -23.42 29.74
CA GLN A 146 14.13 -23.62 29.82
C GLN A 146 14.93 -22.49 29.17
N GLN A 147 14.29 -21.39 28.79
CA GLN A 147 14.92 -20.26 28.08
C GLN A 147 15.70 -20.73 26.85
N TYR A 148 15.09 -21.64 26.09
CA TYR A 148 15.64 -22.11 24.82
C TYR A 148 15.78 -20.92 23.84
N ASP A 149 16.71 -21.03 22.92
CA ASP A 149 17.01 -19.97 21.97
C ASP A 149 15.80 -19.63 21.09
N GLU A 150 15.62 -18.35 20.78
CA GLU A 150 14.51 -17.88 19.94
C GLU A 150 14.53 -18.53 18.55
N ASP A 151 15.72 -18.82 18.00
CA ASP A 151 15.85 -19.50 16.70
C ASP A 151 15.37 -20.95 16.76
N GLY A 152 15.74 -21.69 17.82
CA GLY A 152 15.20 -23.01 18.13
C GLY A 152 13.69 -23.02 18.40
N LEU A 153 13.16 -21.98 19.04
CA LEU A 153 11.71 -21.85 19.27
C LEU A 153 10.94 -21.62 17.96
N VAL A 154 11.48 -20.83 17.04
CA VAL A 154 10.91 -20.64 15.70
C VAL A 154 10.86 -21.97 14.93
N ASP A 155 11.89 -22.82 15.07
CA ASP A 155 11.86 -24.14 14.44
C ASP A 155 10.75 -25.04 15.00
N ILE A 156 10.50 -24.99 16.31
CA ILE A 156 9.37 -25.71 16.93
C ILE A 156 8.04 -25.25 16.32
N PHE A 157 7.83 -23.93 16.19
CA PHE A 157 6.62 -23.37 15.58
C PHE A 157 6.48 -23.76 14.10
N ARG A 158 7.59 -23.79 13.34
CA ARG A 158 7.61 -24.26 11.95
C ARG A 158 7.18 -25.73 11.87
N GLN A 159 7.79 -26.61 12.64
CA GLN A 159 7.45 -28.04 12.64
C GLN A 159 6.00 -28.28 13.10
N TYR A 160 5.52 -27.50 14.06
CA TYR A 160 4.14 -27.60 14.52
C TYR A 160 3.14 -27.16 13.44
N GLY A 161 3.41 -26.03 12.78
CA GLY A 161 2.61 -25.55 11.64
C GLY A 161 2.59 -26.56 10.49
N ASP A 162 3.73 -27.17 10.17
CA ASP A 162 3.84 -28.20 9.12
C ASP A 162 2.98 -29.43 9.43
N HIS A 163 3.06 -29.92 10.68
CA HIS A 163 2.25 -31.02 11.16
C HIS A 163 0.75 -30.73 11.07
N LEU A 164 0.32 -29.57 11.60
CA LEU A 164 -1.09 -29.16 11.54
C LEU A 164 -1.57 -29.01 10.09
N SER A 165 -0.76 -28.39 9.24
CA SER A 165 -1.09 -28.24 7.82
C SER A 165 -1.19 -29.60 7.12
N SER A 166 -0.36 -30.59 7.46
CA SER A 166 -0.46 -31.95 6.92
C SER A 166 -1.71 -32.71 7.40
N LYS A 167 -2.22 -32.37 8.59
CA LYS A 167 -3.46 -32.93 9.14
C LYS A 167 -4.73 -32.27 8.58
N GLY A 168 -4.59 -31.18 7.83
CA GLY A 168 -5.71 -30.39 7.31
C GLY A 168 -6.21 -29.31 8.25
N ASP A 169 -5.61 -29.14 9.43
CA ASP A 169 -5.89 -28.02 10.33
C ASP A 169 -5.09 -26.80 9.89
N HIS A 170 -5.60 -26.13 8.86
CA HIS A 170 -4.94 -25.00 8.24
C HIS A 170 -5.07 -23.71 9.06
N GLU A 171 -6.16 -23.54 9.80
CA GLU A 171 -6.39 -22.39 10.68
C GLU A 171 -5.38 -22.41 11.84
N GLY A 172 -5.26 -23.56 12.52
CA GLY A 172 -4.25 -23.74 13.56
C GLY A 172 -2.82 -23.60 13.02
N ALA A 173 -2.55 -24.09 11.81
CA ALA A 173 -1.24 -23.98 11.17
C ALA A 173 -0.83 -22.52 10.93
N VAL A 174 -1.73 -21.67 10.41
CA VAL A 174 -1.41 -20.24 10.18
C VAL A 174 -1.04 -19.54 11.47
N GLN A 175 -1.76 -19.79 12.57
CA GLN A 175 -1.43 -19.19 13.87
C GLN A 175 0.00 -19.52 14.31
N GLN A 176 0.48 -20.74 14.03
CA GLN A 176 1.86 -21.11 14.33
C GLN A 176 2.85 -20.41 13.40
N TYR A 177 2.55 -20.32 12.09
CA TYR A 177 3.41 -19.61 11.15
C TYR A 177 3.49 -18.09 11.42
N ILE A 178 2.45 -17.47 11.98
CA ILE A 178 2.51 -16.05 12.38
C ILE A 178 3.59 -15.81 13.44
N MET A 179 3.80 -16.79 14.33
CA MET A 179 4.85 -16.74 15.36
C MET A 179 6.26 -16.83 14.75
N THR A 180 6.43 -17.35 13.53
CA THR A 180 7.73 -17.47 12.86
C THR A 180 8.12 -16.25 12.03
N ILE A 181 7.22 -15.26 11.88
CA ILE A 181 7.47 -14.04 11.11
C ILE A 181 8.65 -13.26 11.72
N GLY A 182 9.65 -12.96 10.87
CA GLY A 182 10.89 -12.27 11.22
C GLY A 182 12.13 -13.15 11.14
N LYS A 183 11.94 -14.47 11.13
CA LYS A 183 13.02 -15.46 11.06
C LYS A 183 12.81 -16.47 9.93
N LEU A 184 11.58 -16.95 9.75
CA LEU A 184 11.21 -17.81 8.62
C LEU A 184 10.88 -16.96 7.39
N GLU A 185 11.33 -17.40 6.21
CA GLU A 185 11.03 -16.75 4.95
C GLU A 185 9.53 -16.83 4.62
N ALA A 186 8.90 -15.69 4.31
CA ALA A 186 7.46 -15.63 4.04
C ALA A 186 7.03 -16.50 2.84
N SER A 187 7.89 -16.63 1.83
CA SER A 187 7.64 -17.44 0.63
C SER A 187 7.34 -18.91 0.97
N TYR A 188 7.96 -19.45 2.02
CA TYR A 188 7.74 -20.81 2.51
C TYR A 188 6.29 -21.01 2.94
N VAL A 189 5.76 -20.05 3.70
CA VAL A 189 4.39 -20.10 4.23
C VAL A 189 3.39 -19.80 3.12
N ILE A 190 3.63 -18.77 2.31
CA ILE A 190 2.75 -18.37 1.21
C ILE A 190 2.51 -19.54 0.26
N ARG A 191 3.56 -20.28 -0.12
CA ARG A 191 3.44 -21.46 -0.99
C ARG A 191 2.49 -22.55 -0.46
N LYS A 192 2.32 -22.65 0.86
CA LYS A 192 1.42 -23.63 1.49
C LYS A 192 -0.05 -23.21 1.47
N PHE A 193 -0.33 -21.92 1.32
CA PHE A 193 -1.68 -21.35 1.35
C PHE A 193 -2.12 -20.68 0.05
N LEU A 194 -1.37 -20.84 -1.05
CA LEU A 194 -1.69 -20.29 -2.38
C LEU A 194 -2.99 -20.83 -3.01
N ASP A 195 -3.51 -21.95 -2.50
CA ASP A 195 -4.76 -22.54 -2.95
C ASP A 195 -5.95 -21.62 -2.66
N ALA A 196 -6.85 -21.45 -3.64
CA ALA A 196 -8.02 -20.59 -3.53
C ALA A 196 -8.92 -20.95 -2.34
N GLN A 197 -8.98 -22.23 -1.95
CA GLN A 197 -9.77 -22.66 -0.79
C GLN A 197 -9.20 -22.15 0.55
N ARG A 198 -7.94 -21.71 0.56
CA ARG A 198 -7.18 -21.29 1.75
C ARG A 198 -6.86 -19.79 1.74
N ILE A 199 -7.57 -19.02 0.91
CA ILE A 199 -7.36 -17.59 0.76
C ILE A 199 -7.51 -16.81 2.09
N HIS A 200 -8.42 -17.21 2.99
CA HIS A 200 -8.58 -16.59 4.31
C HIS A 200 -7.33 -16.77 5.18
N ASN A 201 -6.77 -17.98 5.20
CA ASN A 201 -5.57 -18.35 5.93
C ASN A 201 -4.35 -17.58 5.41
N LEU A 202 -4.22 -17.45 4.08
CA LEU A 202 -3.18 -16.64 3.45
C LEU A 202 -3.34 -15.15 3.80
N THR A 203 -4.57 -14.64 3.77
CA THR A 203 -4.89 -13.24 4.10
C THR A 203 -4.46 -12.92 5.52
N GLU A 204 -4.76 -13.78 6.50
CA GLU A 204 -4.39 -13.57 7.89
C GLU A 204 -2.87 -13.53 8.10
N TYR A 205 -2.14 -14.44 7.45
CA TYR A 205 -0.68 -14.44 7.49
C TYR A 205 -0.09 -13.15 6.91
N LEU A 206 -0.56 -12.71 5.73
CA LEU A 206 -0.10 -11.48 5.08
C LEU A 206 -0.45 -10.22 5.88
N GLN A 207 -1.62 -10.18 6.52
CA GLN A 207 -1.98 -9.09 7.45
C GLN A 207 -1.02 -9.03 8.64
N ALA A 208 -0.69 -10.17 9.25
CA ALA A 208 0.27 -10.22 10.34
C ALA A 208 1.68 -9.79 9.90
N LEU A 209 2.07 -10.14 8.68
CA LEU A 209 3.33 -9.71 8.07
C LEU A 209 3.40 -8.19 7.90
N HIS A 210 2.32 -7.56 7.43
CA HIS A 210 2.20 -6.10 7.34
C HIS A 210 2.24 -5.42 8.72
N ARG A 211 1.53 -5.96 9.73
CA ARG A 211 1.56 -5.42 11.10
C ARG A 211 2.95 -5.43 11.72
N LYS A 212 3.81 -6.36 11.32
CA LYS A 212 5.22 -6.44 11.74
C LYS A 212 6.17 -5.57 10.88
N GLY A 213 5.68 -4.92 9.83
CA GLY A 213 6.49 -4.05 8.96
C GLY A 213 7.50 -4.81 8.07
N LEU A 214 7.31 -6.11 7.86
CA LEU A 214 8.22 -6.97 7.09
C LEU A 214 7.64 -7.37 5.73
N ALA A 215 6.55 -6.74 5.31
CA ALA A 215 5.91 -6.99 4.03
C ALA A 215 6.67 -6.29 2.89
N THR A 216 6.70 -6.92 1.72
CA THR A 216 7.28 -6.37 0.48
C THR A 216 6.14 -5.89 -0.44
N GLU A 217 6.51 -5.29 -1.57
CA GLU A 217 5.59 -4.93 -2.65
C GLU A 217 4.76 -6.14 -3.13
N ASP A 218 5.41 -7.28 -3.36
CA ASP A 218 4.77 -8.52 -3.79
C ASP A 218 3.74 -9.02 -2.77
N HIS A 219 4.09 -8.93 -1.47
CA HIS A 219 3.18 -9.31 -0.38
C HIS A 219 1.96 -8.39 -0.32
N THR A 220 2.14 -7.10 -0.58
CA THR A 220 1.05 -6.11 -0.64
C THR A 220 0.11 -6.43 -1.79
N THR A 221 0.67 -6.66 -2.98
CA THR A 221 -0.08 -7.02 -4.18
C THR A 221 -0.88 -8.29 -3.96
N LEU A 222 -0.26 -9.31 -3.36
CA LEU A 222 -0.92 -10.58 -3.05
C LEU A 222 -2.05 -10.40 -2.04
N LEU A 223 -1.84 -9.60 -0.98
CA LEU A 223 -2.86 -9.32 0.03
C LEU A 223 -4.06 -8.58 -0.57
N LEU A 224 -3.82 -7.56 -1.39
CA LEU A 224 -4.89 -6.83 -2.08
C LEU A 224 -5.65 -7.75 -3.03
N ASN A 225 -4.95 -8.59 -3.80
CA ASN A 225 -5.58 -9.62 -4.63
C ASN A 225 -6.37 -10.64 -3.81
N CYS A 226 -5.97 -10.93 -2.57
CA CYS A 226 -6.75 -11.78 -1.68
C CYS A 226 -8.06 -11.09 -1.27
N TYR A 227 -8.02 -9.81 -0.88
CA TYR A 227 -9.24 -9.07 -0.53
C TYR A 227 -10.22 -8.93 -1.69
N THR A 228 -9.71 -8.62 -2.90
CA THR A 228 -10.56 -8.45 -4.09
C THR A 228 -11.24 -9.77 -4.49
N LYS A 229 -10.52 -10.90 -4.40
CA LYS A 229 -11.10 -12.24 -4.62
C LYS A 229 -12.12 -12.65 -3.56
N LEU A 230 -11.93 -12.20 -2.32
CA LEU A 230 -12.86 -12.45 -1.23
C LEU A 230 -14.08 -11.51 -1.23
N GLN A 231 -14.07 -10.47 -2.06
CA GLN A 231 -15.07 -9.39 -2.05
C GLN A 231 -15.26 -8.78 -0.64
N ASP A 232 -14.18 -8.72 0.13
CA ASP A 232 -14.18 -8.15 1.48
C ASP A 232 -13.87 -6.65 1.40
N ASP A 233 -14.82 -5.90 0.85
CA ASP A 233 -14.70 -4.47 0.55
C ASP A 233 -14.41 -3.65 1.81
N ASP A 234 -14.95 -4.10 2.93
CA ASP A 234 -14.77 -3.53 4.27
C ASP A 234 -13.32 -3.63 4.74
N LYS A 235 -12.72 -4.84 4.69
CA LYS A 235 -11.32 -5.01 5.09
C LYS A 235 -10.36 -4.35 4.11
N LEU A 236 -10.66 -4.38 2.81
CA LEU A 236 -9.88 -3.67 1.80
C LEU A 236 -9.88 -2.17 2.11
N SER A 237 -11.06 -1.57 2.31
CA SER A 237 -11.19 -0.13 2.57
C SER A 237 -10.51 0.25 3.89
N ARG A 238 -10.67 -0.53 4.97
CA ARG A 238 -9.95 -0.29 6.23
C ARG A 238 -8.43 -0.40 6.08
N PHE A 239 -7.95 -1.36 5.30
CA PHE A 239 -6.52 -1.55 5.07
C PHE A 239 -5.93 -0.39 4.25
N VAL A 240 -6.63 0.02 3.19
CA VAL A 240 -6.23 1.10 2.28
C VAL A 240 -6.32 2.49 2.96
N MET A 241 -7.37 2.73 3.74
CA MET A 241 -7.63 4.03 4.39
C MET A 241 -6.96 4.18 5.76
N ALA A 242 -6.28 3.15 6.26
CA ALA A 242 -5.53 3.24 7.51
C ALA A 242 -4.53 4.41 7.46
N LYS A 243 -4.29 5.07 8.61
CA LYS A 243 -3.32 6.17 8.68
C LYS A 243 -1.87 5.68 8.63
N ASP A 244 -1.63 4.45 9.08
CA ASP A 244 -0.32 3.82 9.15
C ASP A 244 -0.13 2.85 7.98
N THR A 245 -0.04 3.37 6.76
CA THR A 245 0.18 2.56 5.56
C THR A 245 1.66 2.24 5.40
N TYR A 246 2.07 1.05 5.87
CA TYR A 246 3.40 0.47 5.60
C TYR A 246 3.39 -0.37 4.31
N PHE A 247 2.93 0.22 3.20
CA PHE A 247 2.91 -0.44 1.90
C PHE A 247 3.16 0.55 0.75
N GLU A 248 3.60 0.02 -0.39
CA GLU A 248 3.85 0.78 -1.60
C GLU A 248 2.54 1.31 -2.21
N VAL A 249 2.34 2.63 -2.13
CA VAL A 249 1.07 3.30 -2.48
C VAL A 249 0.75 3.16 -3.97
N GLU A 250 1.73 3.35 -4.86
CA GLU A 250 1.51 3.23 -6.31
C GLU A 250 0.98 1.86 -6.71
N VAL A 251 1.48 0.82 -6.05
CA VAL A 251 1.16 -0.58 -6.34
C VAL A 251 -0.23 -0.88 -5.86
N ALA A 252 -0.58 -0.39 -4.66
CA ALA A 252 -1.95 -0.46 -4.17
C ALA A 252 -2.95 0.24 -5.11
N ILE A 253 -2.61 1.42 -5.64
CA ILE A 253 -3.44 2.13 -6.62
C ILE A 253 -3.59 1.31 -7.90
N LYS A 254 -2.50 0.76 -8.45
CA LYS A 254 -2.52 -0.07 -9.67
C LYS A 254 -3.38 -1.32 -9.50
N VAL A 255 -3.24 -2.03 -8.37
CA VAL A 255 -4.02 -3.24 -8.08
C VAL A 255 -5.50 -2.92 -7.86
N CYS A 256 -5.82 -1.88 -7.08
CA CYS A 256 -7.21 -1.45 -6.88
C CYS A 256 -7.86 -1.06 -8.21
N ARG A 257 -7.15 -0.32 -9.06
CA ARG A 257 -7.61 0.05 -10.40
C ARG A 257 -7.88 -1.16 -11.28
N GLN A 258 -7.00 -2.16 -11.30
CA GLN A 258 -7.18 -3.39 -12.09
C GLN A 258 -8.37 -4.23 -11.61
N ALA A 259 -8.62 -4.23 -10.30
CA ALA A 259 -9.72 -4.94 -9.69
C ALA A 259 -11.06 -4.18 -9.73
N GLY A 260 -11.09 -2.95 -10.28
CA GLY A 260 -12.32 -2.14 -10.40
C GLY A 260 -12.67 -1.28 -9.18
N TYR A 261 -11.81 -1.25 -8.16
CA TYR A 261 -11.98 -0.44 -6.94
C TYR A 261 -11.48 0.99 -7.15
N TYR A 262 -12.17 1.73 -8.03
CA TYR A 262 -11.74 3.07 -8.44
C TYR A 262 -11.80 4.11 -7.31
N GLU A 263 -12.81 4.05 -6.43
CA GLU A 263 -12.95 5.02 -5.32
C GLU A 263 -11.76 4.94 -4.35
N GLN A 264 -11.38 3.74 -3.94
CA GLN A 264 -10.24 3.49 -3.06
C GLN A 264 -8.93 3.89 -3.73
N ALA A 265 -8.77 3.58 -5.02
CA ALA A 265 -7.60 3.97 -5.80
C ALA A 265 -7.47 5.49 -5.93
N LEU A 266 -8.58 6.20 -6.16
CA LEU A 266 -8.61 7.66 -6.25
C LEU A 266 -8.29 8.31 -4.91
N HIS A 267 -8.83 7.78 -3.81
CA HIS A 267 -8.54 8.29 -2.46
C HIS A 267 -7.06 8.15 -2.10
N LEU A 268 -6.45 6.99 -2.40
CA LEU A 268 -5.00 6.80 -2.23
C LEU A 268 -4.19 7.76 -3.10
N ALA A 269 -4.56 7.89 -4.36
CA ALA A 269 -3.82 8.73 -5.30
C ALA A 269 -3.87 10.21 -4.92
N GLU A 270 -5.02 10.70 -4.45
CA GLU A 270 -5.18 12.08 -3.98
C GLU A 270 -4.42 12.32 -2.66
N LYS A 271 -4.48 11.38 -1.71
CA LYS A 271 -3.83 11.51 -0.39
C LYS A 271 -2.30 11.51 -0.46
N HIS A 272 -1.72 10.82 -1.44
CA HIS A 272 -0.28 10.65 -1.59
C HIS A 272 0.30 11.39 -2.82
N ASP A 273 -0.42 12.40 -3.34
CA ASP A 273 0.02 13.25 -4.44
C ASP A 273 0.44 12.49 -5.71
N CYS A 274 -0.15 11.32 -5.96
CA CYS A 274 0.07 10.51 -7.16
C CYS A 274 -0.80 11.02 -8.32
N HIS A 275 -0.55 12.26 -8.74
CA HIS A 275 -1.40 13.01 -9.68
C HIS A 275 -1.59 12.31 -11.04
N ASP A 276 -0.55 11.67 -11.59
CA ASP A 276 -0.63 10.96 -12.88
C ASP A 276 -1.62 9.79 -12.82
N LEU A 277 -1.53 8.97 -11.78
CA LEU A 277 -2.43 7.83 -11.58
C LEU A 277 -3.86 8.30 -11.31
N TYR A 278 -4.03 9.36 -10.51
CA TYR A 278 -5.34 9.96 -10.24
C TYR A 278 -6.02 10.41 -11.55
N LEU A 279 -5.33 11.22 -12.36
CA LEU A 279 -5.85 11.72 -13.63
C LEU A 279 -6.13 10.58 -14.61
N ARG A 280 -5.23 9.60 -14.68
CA ARG A 280 -5.42 8.45 -15.55
C ARG A 280 -6.66 7.64 -15.17
N ILE A 281 -6.92 7.42 -13.87
CA ILE A 281 -8.15 6.74 -13.41
C ILE A 281 -9.39 7.58 -13.77
N LYS A 282 -9.37 8.89 -13.48
CA LYS A 282 -10.52 9.77 -13.77
C LYS A 282 -10.85 9.84 -15.26
N LEU A 283 -9.85 9.92 -16.13
CA LEU A 283 -10.01 10.08 -17.58
C LEU A 283 -10.30 8.77 -18.31
N GLU A 284 -9.56 7.70 -18.00
CA GLU A 284 -9.65 6.43 -18.75
C GLU A 284 -10.72 5.47 -18.18
N ASN A 285 -10.98 5.49 -16.86
CA ASN A 285 -11.88 4.54 -16.21
C ASN A 285 -13.21 5.15 -15.78
N CYS A 286 -13.17 6.33 -15.14
CA CYS A 286 -14.39 6.97 -14.65
C CYS A 286 -15.09 7.86 -15.70
N HIS A 287 -14.36 8.26 -16.75
CA HIS A 287 -14.82 9.23 -17.77
C HIS A 287 -15.34 10.55 -17.15
N ASP A 288 -14.77 10.95 -16.02
CA ASP A 288 -15.16 12.15 -15.27
C ASP A 288 -14.18 13.28 -15.59
N TYR A 289 -14.39 13.85 -16.79
CA TYR A 289 -13.51 14.87 -17.37
C TYR A 289 -13.58 16.21 -16.62
N LEU A 290 -14.74 16.57 -16.09
CA LEU A 290 -14.94 17.82 -15.34
C LEU A 290 -14.16 17.81 -14.01
N THR A 291 -14.20 16.70 -13.27
CA THR A 291 -13.42 16.61 -12.04
C THR A 291 -11.92 16.53 -12.33
N ALA A 292 -11.53 15.85 -13.42
CA ALA A 292 -10.14 15.78 -13.83
C ALA A 292 -9.56 17.17 -14.16
N ILE A 293 -10.26 17.99 -14.93
CA ILE A 293 -9.77 19.33 -15.27
C ILE A 293 -9.74 20.26 -14.05
N ASN A 294 -10.76 20.20 -13.19
CA ASN A 294 -10.76 20.94 -11.93
C ASN A 294 -9.63 20.51 -10.99
N TYR A 295 -9.19 19.25 -11.07
CA TYR A 295 -8.03 18.77 -10.34
C TYR A 295 -6.73 19.35 -10.92
N ILE A 296 -6.55 19.32 -12.25
CA ILE A 296 -5.38 19.93 -12.91
C ILE A 296 -5.26 21.42 -12.55
N ALA A 297 -6.37 22.16 -12.54
CA ALA A 297 -6.42 23.57 -12.17
C ALA A 297 -6.04 23.88 -10.70
N LYS A 298 -5.91 22.87 -9.84
CA LYS A 298 -5.42 22.99 -8.46
C LYS A 298 -3.92 22.72 -8.34
N LEU A 299 -3.29 22.13 -9.35
CA LEU A 299 -1.89 21.73 -9.30
C LEU A 299 -0.95 22.93 -9.51
N PRO A 300 0.32 22.83 -9.07
CA PRO A 300 1.36 23.79 -9.41
C PRO A 300 1.52 23.96 -10.92
N PHE A 301 1.94 25.14 -11.36
CA PHE A 301 2.05 25.53 -12.78
C PHE A 301 2.74 24.45 -13.64
N THR A 302 3.92 24.00 -13.24
CA THR A 302 4.72 23.03 -14.00
C THR A 302 4.01 21.69 -14.22
N GLN A 303 3.26 21.23 -13.21
CA GLN A 303 2.48 20.00 -13.30
C GLN A 303 1.23 20.21 -14.14
N ALA A 304 0.51 21.31 -13.92
CA ALA A 304 -0.69 21.65 -14.68
C ALA A 304 -0.39 21.76 -16.19
N GLU A 305 0.70 22.45 -16.54
CA GLU A 305 1.21 22.56 -17.90
C GLU A 305 1.53 21.17 -18.50
N SER A 306 2.29 20.34 -17.78
CA SER A 306 2.67 19.00 -18.25
C SER A 306 1.45 18.11 -18.50
N TYR A 307 0.47 18.12 -17.59
CA TYR A 307 -0.75 17.35 -17.72
C TYR A 307 -1.66 17.88 -18.82
N MET A 308 -1.70 19.20 -19.06
CA MET A 308 -2.42 19.77 -20.19
C MET A 308 -1.78 19.40 -21.53
N LYS A 309 -0.45 19.33 -21.63
CA LYS A 309 0.24 18.80 -22.82
C LYS A 309 -0.11 17.33 -23.07
N LYS A 310 -0.24 16.53 -22.02
CA LYS A 310 -0.50 15.08 -22.10
C LYS A 310 -1.97 14.73 -22.37
N TYR A 311 -2.91 15.38 -21.66
CA TYR A 311 -4.33 15.03 -21.63
C TYR A 311 -5.24 16.06 -22.31
N GLY A 312 -4.70 17.23 -22.70
CA GLY A 312 -5.50 18.36 -23.19
C GLY A 312 -6.33 18.03 -24.43
N LYS A 313 -5.82 17.21 -25.36
CA LYS A 313 -6.59 16.80 -26.55
C LYS A 313 -7.85 16.02 -26.19
N THR A 314 -7.72 15.09 -25.24
CA THR A 314 -8.86 14.31 -24.74
C THR A 314 -9.83 15.22 -23.99
N LEU A 315 -9.33 16.07 -23.10
CA LEU A 315 -10.16 17.01 -22.34
C LEU A 315 -10.93 17.97 -23.26
N LEU A 316 -10.29 18.53 -24.29
CA LEU A 316 -10.94 19.44 -25.23
C LEU A 316 -12.07 18.75 -26.02
N THR A 317 -11.94 17.45 -26.28
CA THR A 317 -12.96 16.67 -27.00
C THR A 317 -14.26 16.52 -26.18
N TYR A 318 -14.16 16.40 -24.85
CA TYR A 318 -15.31 16.14 -23.97
C TYR A 318 -15.79 17.37 -23.19
N VAL A 319 -14.87 18.27 -22.81
CA VAL A 319 -15.12 19.47 -21.99
C VAL A 319 -14.40 20.69 -22.62
N PRO A 320 -14.80 21.12 -23.83
CA PRO A 320 -14.08 22.13 -24.59
C PRO A 320 -14.00 23.50 -23.91
N GLU A 321 -15.07 23.95 -23.26
CA GLU A 321 -15.11 25.27 -22.60
C GLU A 321 -14.11 25.35 -21.45
N GLN A 322 -14.21 24.43 -20.49
CA GLN A 322 -13.35 24.40 -19.31
C GLN A 322 -11.88 24.19 -19.70
N THR A 323 -11.63 23.37 -20.73
CA THR A 323 -10.28 23.13 -21.27
C THR A 323 -9.69 24.40 -21.85
N THR A 324 -10.47 25.13 -22.63
CA THR A 324 -10.02 26.39 -23.24
C THR A 324 -9.75 27.43 -22.16
N ASP A 325 -10.60 27.55 -21.15
CA ASP A 325 -10.42 28.52 -20.07
C ASP A 325 -9.19 28.23 -19.20
N LEU A 326 -8.91 26.94 -18.93
CA LEU A 326 -7.69 26.56 -18.23
C LEU A 326 -6.43 26.86 -19.07
N LEU A 327 -6.46 26.61 -20.38
CA LEU A 327 -5.36 26.94 -21.28
C LEU A 327 -5.14 28.46 -21.37
N LYS A 328 -6.21 29.26 -21.42
CA LYS A 328 -6.12 30.73 -21.35
C LYS A 328 -5.39 31.16 -20.08
N SER A 329 -5.77 30.59 -18.93
CA SER A 329 -5.13 30.89 -17.64
C SER A 329 -3.65 30.46 -17.61
N LEU A 330 -3.31 29.26 -18.10
CA LEU A 330 -1.92 28.76 -18.16
C LEU A 330 -0.98 29.63 -19.01
N CYS A 331 -1.50 30.28 -20.04
CA CYS A 331 -0.72 31.16 -20.91
C CYS A 331 -0.73 32.64 -20.46
N SER A 332 -1.49 33.00 -19.43
CA SER A 332 -1.59 34.38 -18.93
C SER A 332 -1.13 34.48 -17.48
N ASP A 333 -2.05 34.48 -16.51
CA ASP A 333 -1.80 34.70 -15.09
C ASP A 333 -2.23 33.51 -14.21
N TYR A 334 -1.74 32.32 -14.56
CA TYR A 334 -2.10 31.09 -13.84
C TYR A 334 -1.82 31.17 -12.34
N LYS A 335 -2.86 30.91 -11.55
CA LYS A 335 -2.77 30.67 -10.11
C LYS A 335 -3.51 29.38 -9.79
N PRO A 336 -2.89 28.43 -9.06
CA PRO A 336 -3.58 27.24 -8.62
C PRO A 336 -4.86 27.64 -7.87
N SER A 337 -5.98 26.98 -8.17
CA SER A 337 -7.31 27.37 -7.67
C SER A 337 -7.43 27.36 -6.13
N HIS A 338 -6.49 26.70 -5.44
CA HIS A 338 -6.43 26.60 -3.98
C HIS A 338 -5.29 27.43 -3.34
N ALA A 339 -4.56 28.20 -4.14
CA ALA A 339 -3.47 29.03 -3.62
C ALA A 339 -4.04 30.20 -2.78
N PRO A 340 -3.49 30.46 -1.59
CA PRO A 340 -3.86 31.64 -0.82
C PRO A 340 -3.55 32.92 -1.63
N LEU A 341 -4.42 33.92 -1.52
CA LEU A 341 -4.30 35.22 -2.20
C LEU A 341 -2.99 35.98 -1.88
N VAL A 342 -2.28 35.56 -0.83
CA VAL A 342 -1.03 36.17 -0.36
C VAL A 342 0.06 35.11 -0.41
N ASP A 343 1.01 35.30 -1.33
CA ASP A 343 2.16 34.43 -1.49
C ASP A 343 3.20 34.71 -0.39
N GLN A 344 3.83 33.68 0.18
CA GLN A 344 4.87 33.85 1.20
C GLN A 344 6.10 34.60 0.66
N SER A 345 6.29 34.60 -0.66
CA SER A 345 7.28 35.40 -1.38
C SER A 345 7.09 36.91 -1.15
N MET A 346 5.85 37.38 -1.02
CA MET A 346 5.56 38.80 -0.74
C MET A 346 5.96 39.24 0.67
N LEU A 347 6.07 38.30 1.62
CA LEU A 347 6.62 38.56 2.96
C LEU A 347 8.16 38.65 2.97
N GLN A 348 8.84 38.13 1.95
CA GLN A 348 10.30 38.15 1.80
C GLN A 348 10.83 39.20 0.81
N GLY A 349 9.95 40.01 0.22
CA GLY A 349 10.34 41.08 -0.72
C GLY A 349 10.83 40.59 -2.09
N SER A 350 10.61 39.31 -2.42
CA SER A 350 10.87 38.75 -3.74
C SER A 350 9.66 38.97 -4.65
N LEU A 351 9.91 39.46 -5.87
CA LEU A 351 8.88 39.58 -6.92
C LEU A 351 8.41 38.16 -7.30
N PRO A 352 7.08 37.92 -7.41
CA PRO A 352 6.57 36.66 -7.95
C PRO A 352 7.15 36.45 -9.35
N VAL A 353 7.77 35.29 -9.59
CA VAL A 353 8.18 34.91 -10.94
C VAL A 353 6.90 34.50 -11.67
N GLU A 354 6.39 35.38 -12.54
CA GLU A 354 5.28 35.05 -13.42
C GLU A 354 5.71 33.89 -14.34
N GLN A 355 5.09 32.73 -14.13
CA GLN A 355 5.28 31.56 -14.99
C GLN A 355 4.06 31.45 -15.89
N HIS A 356 4.28 31.63 -17.19
CA HIS A 356 3.26 31.46 -18.21
C HIS A 356 3.80 30.58 -19.33
N SER A 357 2.96 29.70 -19.85
CA SER A 357 3.33 28.83 -20.97
C SER A 357 3.18 29.56 -22.30
N HIS A 358 3.93 29.15 -23.32
CA HIS A 358 3.79 29.69 -24.67
C HIS A 358 2.53 29.14 -25.35
N PRO A 359 1.63 30.01 -25.88
CA PRO A 359 0.38 29.56 -26.52
C PRO A 359 0.58 28.59 -27.69
N GLU A 360 1.69 28.74 -28.41
CA GLU A 360 2.09 27.90 -29.55
C GLU A 360 2.15 26.41 -29.19
N GLU A 361 2.60 26.11 -27.97
CA GLU A 361 2.76 24.75 -27.50
C GLU A 361 1.43 24.03 -27.36
N PHE A 362 0.31 24.75 -27.28
CA PHE A 362 -1.03 24.18 -27.11
C PHE A 362 -1.89 24.23 -28.39
N ILE A 363 -1.44 24.87 -29.48
CA ILE A 363 -2.23 24.95 -30.73
C ILE A 363 -2.63 23.55 -31.22
N HIS A 364 -1.73 22.58 -31.12
CA HIS A 364 -1.96 21.19 -31.53
C HIS A 364 -3.03 20.45 -30.69
N ILE A 365 -3.46 20.99 -29.55
CA ILE A 365 -4.55 20.42 -28.74
C ILE A 365 -5.90 20.68 -29.40
N PHE A 366 -6.05 21.81 -30.09
CA PHE A 366 -7.30 22.25 -30.72
C PHE A 366 -7.60 21.61 -32.08
N VAL A 367 -6.97 20.48 -32.38
CA VAL A 367 -7.21 19.74 -33.64
C VAL A 367 -8.70 19.39 -33.73
N ASN A 368 -9.33 19.81 -34.83
CA ASN A 368 -10.76 19.68 -35.13
C ASN A 368 -11.71 20.57 -34.29
N ASN A 369 -11.21 21.57 -33.57
CA ASN A 369 -12.03 22.55 -32.86
C ASN A 369 -11.57 23.99 -33.13
N SER A 370 -11.75 24.44 -34.38
CA SER A 370 -11.30 25.75 -34.85
C SER A 370 -11.98 26.92 -34.14
N GLU A 371 -13.23 26.75 -33.69
CA GLU A 371 -13.96 27.77 -32.93
C GLU A 371 -13.29 28.06 -31.58
N LYS A 372 -12.95 27.01 -30.82
CA LYS A 372 -12.25 27.16 -29.54
C LYS A 372 -10.79 27.61 -29.71
N LEU A 373 -10.13 27.21 -30.80
CA LEU A 373 -8.80 27.74 -31.13
C LEU A 373 -8.85 29.24 -31.41
N LEU A 374 -9.85 29.70 -32.17
CA LEU A 374 -10.06 31.12 -32.46
C LEU A 374 -10.29 31.90 -31.16
N GLU A 375 -11.16 31.39 -30.27
CA GLU A 375 -11.44 32.00 -28.96
C GLU A 375 -10.17 32.10 -28.09
N PHE A 376 -9.36 31.03 -28.05
CA PHE A 376 -8.10 30.99 -27.32
C PHE A 376 -7.09 32.01 -27.86
N LEU A 377 -6.80 31.98 -29.17
CA LEU A 377 -5.78 32.86 -29.77
C LEU A 377 -6.19 34.33 -29.72
N LYS A 378 -7.49 34.64 -29.88
CA LYS A 378 -8.02 36.00 -29.71
C LYS A 378 -7.73 36.53 -28.30
N HIS A 379 -8.03 35.75 -27.27
CA HIS A 379 -7.74 36.11 -25.89
C HIS A 379 -6.23 36.29 -25.63
N MET A 380 -5.37 35.43 -26.21
CA MET A 380 -3.92 35.54 -26.06
C MET A 380 -3.35 36.84 -26.65
N VAL A 381 -3.85 37.28 -27.81
CA VAL A 381 -3.41 38.53 -28.43
C VAL A 381 -3.89 39.76 -27.63
N GLU A 382 -5.07 39.67 -27.01
CA GLU A 382 -5.61 40.74 -26.15
C GLU A 382 -4.83 40.90 -24.84
N VAL A 383 -4.48 39.79 -24.18
CA VAL A 383 -3.76 39.80 -22.88
C VAL A 383 -2.25 39.98 -23.08
N GLN A 384 -1.69 39.41 -24.14
CA GLN A 384 -0.26 39.46 -24.44
C GLN A 384 -0.02 39.96 -25.88
N PRO A 385 0.04 41.29 -26.10
CA PRO A 385 0.34 41.89 -27.41
C PRO A 385 1.70 41.45 -27.99
N ARG A 386 2.60 40.95 -27.14
CA ARG A 386 3.92 40.46 -27.55
C ARG A 386 3.95 39.00 -27.99
N SER A 387 2.79 38.35 -28.11
CA SER A 387 2.60 37.01 -28.65
C SER A 387 3.38 36.81 -29.97
N SER A 388 3.76 35.58 -30.25
CA SER A 388 4.65 35.28 -31.37
C SER A 388 3.98 35.41 -32.73
N THR A 389 4.83 35.45 -33.75
CA THR A 389 4.42 35.45 -35.16
C THR A 389 3.56 34.24 -35.52
N LEU A 390 3.83 33.06 -34.95
CA LEU A 390 3.01 31.88 -35.19
C LEU A 390 1.57 32.08 -34.68
N VAL A 391 1.40 32.61 -33.47
CA VAL A 391 0.07 32.91 -32.90
C VAL A 391 -0.71 33.87 -33.78
N TYR A 392 -0.07 34.97 -34.21
CA TYR A 392 -0.72 35.96 -35.08
C TYR A 392 -1.06 35.40 -36.46
N ASN A 393 -0.16 34.62 -37.07
CA ASN A 393 -0.37 34.04 -38.40
C ASN A 393 -1.49 32.99 -38.38
N THR A 394 -1.51 32.12 -37.37
CA THR A 394 -2.59 31.13 -37.19
C THR A 394 -3.92 31.81 -36.89
N LEU A 395 -3.94 32.87 -36.07
CA LEU A 395 -5.14 33.64 -35.80
C LEU A 395 -5.68 34.29 -37.09
N LEU A 396 -4.80 34.91 -37.89
CA LEU A 396 -5.16 35.50 -39.19
C LEU A 396 -5.71 34.45 -40.16
N GLU A 397 -5.08 33.28 -40.24
CA GLU A 397 -5.55 32.16 -41.06
C GLU A 397 -6.98 31.74 -40.66
N LEU A 398 -7.23 31.57 -39.37
CA LEU A 398 -8.56 31.18 -38.86
C LEU A 398 -9.62 32.24 -39.16
N HIS A 399 -9.33 33.53 -38.95
CA HIS A 399 -10.27 34.60 -39.29
C HIS A 399 -10.56 34.63 -40.80
N LEU A 400 -9.54 34.46 -41.65
CA LEU A 400 -9.70 34.43 -43.11
C LEU A 400 -10.51 33.22 -43.59
N GLN A 401 -10.31 32.04 -42.98
CA GLN A 401 -11.13 30.86 -43.24
C GLN A 401 -12.60 31.10 -42.84
N VAL A 402 -12.83 31.67 -41.65
CA VAL A 402 -14.18 31.99 -41.19
C VAL A 402 -14.85 33.06 -42.06
N TYR A 403 -14.08 34.02 -42.59
CA TYR A 403 -14.54 35.03 -43.54
C TYR A 403 -14.88 34.44 -44.92
N SER A 404 -14.06 33.54 -45.44
CA SER A 404 -14.25 32.95 -46.79
C SER A 404 -15.47 32.03 -46.84
N HIS A 405 -15.77 31.34 -45.74
CA HIS A 405 -16.94 30.48 -45.60
C HIS A 405 -18.23 31.23 -45.20
N GLU A 406 -18.17 32.51 -44.80
CA GLU A 406 -19.34 33.29 -44.42
C GLU A 406 -20.19 33.68 -45.64
N LYS A 407 -21.49 33.42 -45.55
CA LYS A 407 -22.49 33.68 -46.61
C LYS A 407 -23.31 34.93 -46.34
N ASP A 408 -23.47 35.33 -45.08
CA ASP A 408 -24.18 36.56 -44.73
C ASP A 408 -23.28 37.78 -45.00
N GLU A 409 -23.70 38.65 -45.91
CA GLU A 409 -22.99 39.88 -46.28
C GLU A 409 -22.76 40.84 -45.11
N LYS A 410 -23.64 40.86 -44.10
CA LYS A 410 -23.46 41.71 -42.91
C LYS A 410 -22.38 41.13 -42.00
N GLU A 411 -22.46 39.85 -41.67
CA GLU A 411 -21.44 39.16 -40.85
C GLU A 411 -20.08 39.12 -41.54
N LYS A 412 -20.07 38.95 -42.86
CA LYS A 412 -18.86 38.99 -43.67
C LYS A 412 -18.18 40.35 -43.61
N LYS A 413 -18.94 41.46 -43.64
CA LYS A 413 -18.38 42.80 -43.43
C LYS A 413 -17.82 42.99 -42.02
N ILE A 414 -18.51 42.50 -40.99
CA ILE A 414 -18.03 42.58 -39.59
C ILE A 414 -16.71 41.82 -39.44
N LYS A 415 -16.66 40.56 -39.89
CA LYS A 415 -15.44 39.73 -39.87
C LYS A 415 -14.31 40.34 -40.70
N GLY A 416 -14.65 40.92 -41.86
CA GLY A 416 -13.69 41.64 -42.70
C GLY A 416 -13.09 42.86 -41.98
N GLN A 417 -13.88 43.58 -41.20
CA GLN A 417 -13.39 44.68 -40.38
C GLN A 417 -12.46 44.20 -39.26
N GLU A 418 -12.80 43.10 -38.57
CA GLU A 418 -11.93 42.50 -37.54
C GLU A 418 -10.55 42.10 -38.10
N ILE A 419 -10.51 41.50 -39.29
CA ILE A 419 -9.26 41.17 -39.99
C ILE A 419 -8.46 42.44 -40.30
N MET A 420 -9.12 43.49 -40.79
CA MET A 420 -8.45 44.76 -41.08
C MET A 420 -7.91 45.44 -39.82
N ASP A 421 -8.64 45.39 -38.71
CA ASP A 421 -8.20 45.96 -37.43
C ASP A 421 -6.96 45.23 -36.91
N MET A 422 -6.89 43.91 -37.12
CA MET A 422 -5.71 43.10 -36.81
C MET A 422 -4.50 43.46 -37.70
N LEU A 423 -4.70 43.62 -39.02
CA LEU A 423 -3.62 43.99 -39.95
C LEU A 423 -3.11 45.42 -39.70
N LYS A 424 -4.00 46.33 -39.30
CA LYS A 424 -3.65 47.71 -38.97
C LYS A 424 -3.00 47.86 -37.59
N ASN A 425 -3.12 46.87 -36.71
CA ASN A 425 -2.56 46.93 -35.37
C ASN A 425 -1.02 47.06 -35.44
N PRO A 426 -0.44 48.15 -34.93
CA PRO A 426 1.01 48.36 -34.96
C PRO A 426 1.79 47.38 -34.08
N GLU A 427 1.16 46.80 -33.06
CA GLU A 427 1.77 45.80 -32.16
C GLU A 427 1.71 44.37 -32.74
N GLY A 428 0.98 44.16 -33.85
CA GLY A 428 0.82 42.84 -34.45
C GLY A 428 2.12 42.28 -35.04
N LYS A 429 2.61 41.16 -34.50
CA LYS A 429 3.85 40.50 -34.94
C LYS A 429 3.67 39.47 -36.06
N TYR A 430 2.67 39.65 -36.93
CA TYR A 430 2.45 38.74 -38.05
C TYR A 430 3.58 38.84 -39.10
N ASP A 431 3.83 37.74 -39.81
CA ASP A 431 4.79 37.72 -40.92
C ASP A 431 4.13 38.30 -42.17
N LEU A 432 4.81 39.26 -42.80
CA LEU A 432 4.20 40.06 -43.86
C LEU A 432 4.01 39.24 -45.15
N ASP A 433 4.95 38.35 -45.47
CA ASP A 433 4.88 37.47 -46.64
C ASP A 433 3.80 36.41 -46.46
N GLN A 434 3.75 35.76 -45.31
CA GLN A 434 2.71 34.78 -44.98
C GLN A 434 1.31 35.42 -44.94
N ALA A 435 1.17 36.61 -44.35
CA ALA A 435 -0.11 37.34 -44.34
C ALA A 435 -0.59 37.69 -45.75
N MET A 436 0.31 38.07 -46.67
CA MET A 436 -0.03 38.31 -48.08
C MET A 436 -0.55 37.05 -48.75
N VAL A 437 0.15 35.92 -48.59
CA VAL A 437 -0.25 34.62 -49.14
C VAL A 437 -1.63 34.21 -48.59
N LEU A 438 -1.84 34.32 -47.28
CA LEU A 438 -3.11 33.97 -46.64
C LEU A 438 -4.28 34.83 -47.18
N CYS A 439 -4.07 36.15 -47.35
CA CYS A 439 -5.08 37.05 -47.90
C CYS A 439 -5.38 36.76 -49.38
N GLN A 440 -4.37 36.43 -50.17
CA GLN A 440 -4.53 36.03 -51.58
C GLN A 440 -5.30 34.72 -51.72
N MET A 441 -4.92 33.69 -50.94
CA MET A 441 -5.61 32.38 -50.97
C MET A 441 -7.09 32.48 -50.62
N ASN A 442 -7.47 33.42 -49.75
CA ASN A 442 -8.86 33.63 -49.33
C ASN A 442 -9.58 34.77 -50.10
N ASN A 443 -8.97 35.31 -51.17
CA ASN A 443 -9.52 36.41 -51.98
C ASN A 443 -9.92 37.66 -51.17
N PHE A 444 -9.19 37.98 -50.10
CA PHE A 444 -9.48 39.11 -49.23
C PHE A 444 -8.86 40.43 -49.76
N LYS A 445 -9.55 41.08 -50.70
CA LYS A 445 -9.04 42.25 -51.45
C LYS A 445 -8.52 43.38 -50.56
N SER A 446 -9.27 43.78 -49.54
CA SER A 446 -8.91 44.90 -48.65
C SER A 446 -7.61 44.65 -47.89
N GLY A 447 -7.37 43.41 -47.44
CA GLY A 447 -6.13 43.04 -46.77
C GLY A 447 -4.94 42.98 -47.73
N ILE A 448 -5.13 42.48 -48.95
CA ILE A 448 -4.07 42.44 -49.99
C ILE A 448 -3.55 43.86 -50.28
N LEU A 449 -4.47 44.80 -50.55
CA LEU A 449 -4.10 46.18 -50.86
C LEU A 449 -3.37 46.85 -49.69
N HIS A 450 -3.86 46.65 -48.47
CA HIS A 450 -3.22 47.19 -47.27
C HIS A 450 -1.82 46.60 -47.02
N LEU A 451 -1.66 45.30 -47.21
CA LEU A 451 -0.35 44.64 -47.05
C LEU A 451 0.65 45.06 -48.12
N TYR A 452 0.22 45.25 -49.38
CA TYR A 452 1.09 45.80 -50.42
C TYR A 452 1.51 47.25 -50.13
N GLU A 453 0.59 48.07 -49.61
CA GLU A 453 0.92 49.44 -49.19
C GLU A 453 1.94 49.42 -48.04
N LYS A 454 1.74 48.56 -47.04
CA LYS A 454 2.65 48.37 -45.90
C LYS A 454 4.03 47.86 -46.33
N ALA A 455 4.08 47.00 -47.36
CA ALA A 455 5.31 46.47 -47.97
C ALA A 455 6.00 47.46 -48.94
N ARG A 456 5.38 48.62 -49.24
CA ARG A 456 5.81 49.56 -50.29
C ARG A 456 5.87 48.96 -51.70
N LEU A 457 5.05 47.93 -51.97
CA LEU A 457 4.97 47.25 -53.26
C LEU A 457 3.97 47.95 -54.20
N TYR A 458 4.13 49.26 -54.42
CA TYR A 458 3.17 50.10 -55.16
C TYR A 458 2.94 49.62 -56.61
N GLN A 459 3.96 49.04 -57.25
CA GLN A 459 3.82 48.46 -58.59
C GLN A 459 2.87 47.26 -58.62
N HIS A 460 2.81 46.48 -57.54
CA HIS A 460 1.91 45.33 -57.44
C HIS A 460 0.47 45.78 -57.14
N ILE A 461 0.29 46.89 -56.43
CA ILE A 461 -1.02 47.55 -56.25
C ILE A 461 -1.55 48.04 -57.61
N LEU A 462 -0.70 48.68 -58.41
CA LEU A 462 -1.04 49.12 -59.78
C LEU A 462 -1.42 47.94 -60.67
N SER A 463 -0.59 46.89 -60.71
CA SER A 463 -0.90 45.66 -61.46
C SER A 463 -2.22 45.07 -61.01
N TYR A 464 -2.47 44.98 -59.69
CA TYR A 464 -3.71 44.42 -59.16
C TYR A 464 -4.96 45.21 -59.59
N HIS A 465 -4.93 46.54 -59.56
CA HIS A 465 -6.07 47.35 -60.03
C HIS A 465 -6.20 47.34 -61.57
N MET A 466 -5.09 47.26 -62.30
CA MET A 466 -5.10 47.11 -63.76
C MET A 466 -5.70 45.75 -64.19
N ASP A 467 -5.33 44.68 -63.50
CA ASP A 467 -5.82 43.31 -63.74
C ASP A 467 -7.32 43.17 -63.38
N ASN A 468 -7.80 43.97 -62.41
CA ASN A 468 -9.22 44.03 -62.02
C ASN A 468 -10.04 45.10 -62.78
N SER A 469 -9.45 45.82 -63.74
CA SER A 469 -10.11 46.89 -64.53
C SER A 469 -10.62 48.09 -63.71
N ASP A 470 -10.07 48.34 -62.51
CA ASP A 470 -10.43 49.46 -61.63
C ASP A 470 -9.57 50.70 -61.92
N TYR A 471 -9.73 51.29 -63.12
CA TYR A 471 -8.88 52.38 -63.61
C TYR A 471 -8.96 53.69 -62.79
N GLU A 472 -10.06 53.94 -62.07
CA GLU A 472 -10.18 55.13 -61.20
C GLU A 472 -9.22 55.07 -60.00
N GLU A 473 -9.01 53.89 -59.41
CA GLU A 473 -8.08 53.73 -58.29
C GLU A 473 -6.62 53.70 -58.75
N VAL A 474 -6.35 53.23 -59.98
CA VAL A 474 -5.02 53.36 -60.60
C VAL A 474 -4.58 54.82 -60.67
N ILE A 475 -5.48 55.72 -61.08
CA ILE A 475 -5.19 57.16 -61.17
C ILE A 475 -4.94 57.74 -59.76
N LYS A 476 -5.78 57.42 -58.78
CA LYS A 476 -5.60 57.91 -57.39
C LYS A 476 -4.31 57.40 -56.74
N ILE A 477 -3.88 56.16 -57.02
CA ILE A 477 -2.61 55.61 -56.53
C ILE A 477 -1.43 56.35 -57.18
N CYS A 478 -1.48 56.59 -58.49
CA CYS A 478 -0.47 57.39 -59.18
C CYS A 478 -0.42 58.84 -58.66
N GLU A 479 -1.56 59.45 -58.31
CA GLU A 479 -1.60 60.79 -57.70
C GLU A 479 -1.08 60.83 -56.26
N ARG A 480 -1.22 59.72 -55.51
CA ARG A 480 -0.86 59.65 -54.09
C ARG A 480 0.58 59.22 -53.83
N PHE A 481 1.18 58.45 -54.74
CA PHE A 481 2.53 57.86 -54.58
C PHE A 481 3.49 58.12 -55.74
N GLY A 482 3.04 58.75 -56.83
CA GLY A 482 3.83 59.05 -58.03
C GLY A 482 4.75 60.25 -57.92
#